data_AF-A0A9X8T0V4-F1
#
_entry.id   AF-A0A9X8T0V4-F1
#
_cell.length_a   1.000
_cell.length_b   1.000
_cell.length_c   1.000
_cell.angle_alpha   90.00
_cell.angle_beta   90.00
_cell.angle_gamma   90.00
#
_symmetry.space_group_name_H-M   'P 1'
#
loop_
_entity.id
_entity.type
_entity.pdbx_description
1 polymer ?
#
loop_
_entity_poly.entity_id
_entity_poly.type
_entity_poly.pdbx_seq_one_letter_code
_entity_poly.pdbx_strand_id
1 'polypeptide(L)'
;MTIKAVFFDIDGTLLNDRKNVQKTTQKAIQQLKKQGIMVGLATGRGPGFVQPFLENFGLDFAVAYNGQYILTRDKVLYQNQLPKSMIYKIIRYASDKKREVSLGTASGLAGSRIIDMGTSQFGQVVSSIVPKSWVKTVEGSFKHLVRRVKPQSFSNLVTIMREPIYQIVLVASADETSKIQEKFPHIKITRSSPYSLDLISVDQSKIKGIERLGQMFGFELSEVMAFGDSDNDLEMLSGVGVGVAMGNAEAVVKSGAHFTTASNNHDGISKALAHYGLIHFDVEKSFKSRDENFNKVKDFHRLMDGDTIETPRSYALTEAGHRADFKVEEIVEFLYAASKGDKQQFTQSLLNLHGAIDKAASKAQDKKRTESPLVGQVDALADLLYFTYGSFVLMGVDPEPIFETVHEANMGKIFPDGKAHFDPVTHKVQKPDDWEERYAPESAIKKELDKQLQKSLQRLEK
;
A
#
# COMPACT_ATOMS: atom_id res chain seq x y z
N MET A 1 13.14 -3.48 -4.18
CA MET A 1 12.58 -4.49 -3.25
C MET A 1 11.29 -5.00 -3.86
N THR A 2 11.12 -6.31 -4.06
CA THR A 2 9.93 -6.87 -4.73
C THR A 2 8.89 -7.28 -3.68
N ILE A 3 7.76 -6.58 -3.62
CA ILE A 3 6.63 -6.93 -2.74
C ILE A 3 5.89 -8.13 -3.34
N LYS A 4 5.71 -9.19 -2.54
CA LYS A 4 4.96 -10.41 -2.92
C LYS A 4 3.62 -10.54 -2.23
N ALA A 5 3.44 -9.90 -1.07
CA ALA A 5 2.18 -9.92 -0.35
C ALA A 5 1.84 -8.57 0.30
N VAL A 6 0.55 -8.23 0.31
CA VAL A 6 0.01 -7.03 0.95
C VAL A 6 -1.04 -7.42 2.00
N PHE A 7 -0.90 -6.92 3.22
CA PHE A 7 -1.84 -7.15 4.31
C PHE A 7 -2.51 -5.86 4.79
N PHE A 8 -3.81 -5.93 5.06
CA PHE A 8 -4.56 -4.82 5.63
C PHE A 8 -5.13 -5.20 6.99
N ASP A 9 -4.96 -4.36 8.00
CA ASP A 9 -5.96 -4.31 9.08
C ASP A 9 -7.32 -3.84 8.52
N ILE A 10 -8.38 -4.09 9.28
CA ILE A 10 -9.75 -3.79 8.86
C ILE A 10 -10.21 -2.43 9.38
N ASP A 11 -10.30 -2.27 10.70
CA ASP A 11 -11.07 -1.19 11.30
C ASP A 11 -10.20 0.06 11.41
N GLY A 12 -10.52 1.11 10.66
CA GLY A 12 -9.66 2.30 10.61
C GLY A 12 -8.57 2.22 9.54
N THR A 13 -8.51 1.09 8.82
CA THR A 13 -7.57 0.83 7.72
C THR A 13 -8.31 0.49 6.42
N LEU A 14 -8.76 -0.77 6.24
CA LEU A 14 -9.52 -1.18 5.04
C LEU A 14 -10.92 -0.56 4.98
N LEU A 15 -11.56 -0.40 6.15
CA LEU A 15 -12.87 0.20 6.29
C LEU A 15 -12.75 1.70 6.60
N ASN A 16 -13.50 2.49 5.83
CA ASN A 16 -13.72 3.90 6.14
C ASN A 16 -14.72 4.06 7.31
N ASP A 17 -14.99 5.30 7.72
CA ASP A 17 -15.88 5.57 8.86
C ASP A 17 -17.34 5.16 8.60
N ARG A 18 -17.71 5.01 7.32
CA ARG A 18 -19.01 4.48 6.87
C ARG A 18 -19.03 2.96 6.73
N LYS A 19 -17.97 2.28 7.18
CA LYS A 19 -17.82 0.81 7.15
C LYS A 19 -17.88 0.21 5.76
N ASN A 20 -17.40 0.98 4.78
CA ASN A 20 -17.26 0.54 3.40
C ASN A 20 -15.78 0.48 3.01
N VAL A 21 -15.46 -0.47 2.13
CA VAL A 21 -14.17 -0.49 1.42
C VAL A 21 -14.26 0.50 0.25
N GLN A 22 -13.34 1.47 0.19
CA GLN A 22 -13.34 2.50 -0.86
C GLN A 22 -13.20 1.87 -2.25
N LYS A 23 -13.85 2.45 -3.26
CA LYS A 23 -13.80 1.94 -4.66
C LYS A 23 -12.36 1.93 -5.20
N THR A 24 -11.58 2.94 -4.84
CA THR A 24 -10.14 3.04 -5.13
C THR A 24 -9.36 1.87 -4.54
N THR A 25 -9.66 1.49 -3.30
CA THR A 25 -9.05 0.31 -2.63
C THR A 25 -9.45 -1.00 -3.31
N GLN A 26 -10.72 -1.15 -3.71
CA GLN A 26 -11.17 -2.34 -4.46
C GLN A 26 -10.42 -2.47 -5.81
N LYS A 27 -10.27 -1.37 -6.54
CA LYS A 27 -9.47 -1.33 -7.78
C LYS A 27 -8.01 -1.65 -7.52
N ALA A 28 -7.44 -1.13 -6.43
CA ALA A 28 -6.06 -1.39 -6.02
C ALA A 28 -5.82 -2.88 -5.77
N ILE A 29 -6.71 -3.53 -5.00
CA ILE A 29 -6.65 -4.97 -4.76
C ILE A 29 -6.64 -5.75 -6.08
N GLN A 30 -7.50 -5.40 -7.03
CA GLN A 30 -7.52 -6.05 -8.35
C GLN A 30 -6.21 -5.86 -9.13
N GLN A 31 -5.60 -4.67 -9.07
CA GLN A 31 -4.32 -4.39 -9.74
C GLN A 31 -3.17 -5.20 -9.13
N LEU A 32 -3.09 -5.27 -7.80
CA LEU A 32 -2.11 -6.10 -7.09
C LEU A 32 -2.23 -7.57 -7.51
N LYS A 33 -3.46 -8.09 -7.51
CA LYS A 33 -3.70 -9.49 -7.90
C LYS A 33 -3.32 -9.78 -9.35
N LYS A 34 -3.53 -8.85 -10.28
CA LYS A 34 -3.11 -9.00 -11.69
C LYS A 34 -1.59 -9.12 -11.84
N GLN A 35 -0.84 -8.53 -10.93
CA GLN A 35 0.63 -8.62 -10.87
C GLN A 35 1.12 -9.87 -10.12
N GLY A 36 0.22 -10.73 -9.64
CA GLY A 36 0.56 -11.92 -8.85
C GLY A 36 0.91 -11.62 -7.39
N ILE A 37 0.66 -10.40 -6.92
CA ILE A 37 0.85 -10.03 -5.52
C ILE A 37 -0.34 -10.58 -4.71
N MET A 38 -0.03 -11.36 -3.67
CA MET A 38 -1.04 -11.92 -2.78
C MET A 38 -1.60 -10.84 -1.85
N VAL A 39 -2.91 -10.88 -1.59
CA VAL A 39 -3.58 -9.86 -0.78
C VAL A 39 -4.35 -10.52 0.36
N GLY A 40 -4.13 -10.07 1.59
CA GLY A 40 -4.80 -10.62 2.77
C GLY A 40 -5.18 -9.63 3.85
N LEU A 41 -5.86 -10.14 4.87
CA LEU A 41 -6.23 -9.39 6.07
C LEU A 41 -5.38 -9.81 7.25
N ALA A 42 -5.09 -8.88 8.16
CA ALA A 42 -4.49 -9.16 9.46
C ALA A 42 -5.24 -8.41 10.55
N THR A 43 -6.03 -9.11 11.37
CA THR A 43 -7.03 -8.47 12.22
C THR A 43 -7.27 -9.21 13.54
N GLY A 44 -7.77 -8.47 14.54
CA GLY A 44 -8.33 -9.04 15.77
C GLY A 44 -9.74 -9.61 15.60
N ARG A 45 -10.39 -9.39 14.44
CA ARG A 45 -11.72 -9.92 14.12
C ARG A 45 -11.68 -11.43 13.87
N GLY A 46 -12.83 -12.08 14.05
CA GLY A 46 -12.98 -13.53 13.88
C GLY A 46 -13.27 -13.98 12.44
N PRO A 47 -13.22 -15.30 12.17
CA PRO A 47 -13.42 -15.89 10.85
C PRO A 47 -14.74 -15.49 10.18
N GLY A 48 -15.86 -15.52 10.92
CA GLY A 48 -17.16 -15.13 10.37
C GLY A 48 -17.23 -13.67 9.90
N PHE A 49 -16.42 -12.78 10.49
CA PHE A 49 -16.36 -11.37 10.09
C PHE A 49 -15.50 -11.16 8.84
N VAL A 50 -14.41 -11.93 8.69
CA VAL A 50 -13.48 -11.77 7.56
C VAL A 50 -13.92 -12.52 6.31
N GLN A 51 -14.72 -13.58 6.46
CA GLN A 51 -15.19 -14.40 5.34
C GLN A 51 -15.83 -13.59 4.19
N PRO A 52 -16.75 -12.63 4.44
CA PRO A 52 -17.32 -11.83 3.36
C PRO A 52 -16.29 -10.98 2.60
N PHE A 53 -15.19 -10.59 3.23
CA PHE A 53 -14.12 -9.83 2.58
C PHE A 53 -13.28 -10.73 1.66
N LEU A 54 -12.96 -11.94 2.11
CA LEU A 54 -12.30 -12.96 1.28
C LEU A 54 -13.12 -13.23 0.02
N GLU A 55 -14.44 -13.36 0.17
CA GLU A 55 -15.36 -13.66 -0.94
C GLU A 55 -15.59 -12.47 -1.87
N ASN A 56 -15.97 -11.31 -1.33
CA ASN A 56 -16.41 -10.17 -2.14
C ASN A 56 -15.25 -9.42 -2.83
N PHE A 57 -14.08 -9.39 -2.20
CA PHE A 57 -12.91 -8.70 -2.75
C PHE A 57 -11.86 -9.68 -3.31
N GLY A 58 -12.13 -10.99 -3.21
CA GLY A 58 -11.23 -12.02 -3.68
C GLY A 58 -9.89 -11.98 -2.98
N LEU A 59 -9.86 -11.79 -1.66
CA LEU A 59 -8.60 -11.82 -0.90
C LEU A 59 -8.12 -13.27 -0.73
N ASP A 60 -6.81 -13.49 -0.70
CA ASP A 60 -6.22 -14.83 -0.73
C ASP A 60 -6.22 -15.50 0.65
N PHE A 61 -6.03 -14.73 1.72
CA PHE A 61 -5.99 -15.23 3.10
C PHE A 61 -6.39 -14.18 4.14
N ALA A 62 -6.77 -14.63 5.32
CA ALA A 62 -6.97 -13.81 6.50
C ALA A 62 -6.23 -14.40 7.72
N VAL A 63 -5.52 -13.53 8.43
CA VAL A 63 -4.98 -13.75 9.77
C VAL A 63 -5.98 -13.14 10.76
N ALA A 64 -6.85 -13.97 11.31
CA ALA A 64 -7.90 -13.61 12.25
C ALA A 64 -7.47 -13.83 13.72
N TYR A 65 -8.21 -13.22 14.64
CA TYR A 65 -7.96 -13.29 16.09
C TYR A 65 -6.49 -13.06 16.48
N ASN A 66 -5.88 -12.03 15.86
CA ASN A 66 -4.49 -11.64 16.09
C ASN A 66 -3.49 -12.80 15.90
N GLY A 67 -3.67 -13.62 14.86
CA GLY A 67 -2.75 -14.72 14.53
C GLY A 67 -3.20 -16.10 15.00
N GLN A 68 -4.24 -16.18 15.82
CA GLN A 68 -4.71 -17.46 16.37
C GLN A 68 -5.53 -18.28 15.39
N TYR A 69 -5.99 -17.69 14.28
CA TYR A 69 -6.79 -18.40 13.30
C TYR A 69 -6.45 -17.89 11.89
N ILE A 70 -5.95 -18.76 11.02
CA ILE A 70 -5.57 -18.41 9.65
C ILE A 70 -6.42 -19.23 8.69
N LEU A 71 -7.02 -18.56 7.71
CA LEU A 71 -7.91 -19.18 6.75
C LEU A 71 -7.74 -18.57 5.36
N THR A 72 -8.02 -19.38 4.34
CA THR A 72 -8.40 -18.90 3.00
C THR A 72 -9.92 -18.90 2.89
N ARG A 73 -10.45 -18.57 1.72
CA ARG A 73 -11.89 -18.66 1.42
C ARG A 73 -12.47 -20.05 1.74
N ASP A 74 -11.72 -21.11 1.42
CA ASP A 74 -12.28 -22.47 1.36
C ASP A 74 -11.80 -23.36 2.50
N LYS A 75 -10.73 -22.99 3.21
CA LYS A 75 -10.14 -23.83 4.25
C LYS A 75 -9.47 -23.04 5.36
N VAL A 76 -9.48 -23.64 6.54
CA VAL A 76 -8.65 -23.22 7.67
C VAL A 76 -7.24 -23.76 7.46
N LEU A 77 -6.24 -22.87 7.53
CA LEU A 77 -4.83 -23.21 7.38
C LEU A 77 -4.16 -23.46 8.73
N TYR A 78 -4.55 -22.71 9.76
CA TYR A 78 -3.97 -22.79 11.10
C TYR A 78 -4.98 -22.35 12.14
N GLN A 79 -4.90 -22.94 13.34
CA GLN A 79 -5.70 -22.54 14.48
C GLN A 79 -4.95 -22.82 15.78
N ASN A 80 -5.06 -21.91 16.75
CA ASN A 80 -4.45 -22.01 18.07
C ASN A 80 -5.47 -21.73 19.16
N GLN A 81 -5.85 -22.77 19.90
CA GLN A 81 -6.91 -22.71 20.89
C GLN A 81 -6.35 -22.34 22.27
N LEU A 82 -7.06 -21.49 23.00
CA LEU A 82 -6.72 -21.16 24.38
C LEU A 82 -7.02 -22.36 25.31
N PRO A 83 -6.17 -22.61 26.32
CA PRO A 83 -6.42 -23.67 27.30
C PRO A 83 -7.72 -23.44 28.08
N LYS A 84 -8.57 -24.47 28.20
CA LYS A 84 -9.84 -24.40 28.95
C LYS A 84 -9.68 -23.92 30.39
N SER A 85 -8.61 -24.35 31.06
CA SER A 85 -8.29 -23.92 32.43
C SER A 85 -8.02 -22.41 32.51
N MET A 86 -7.38 -21.82 31.50
CA MET A 86 -7.14 -20.38 31.42
C MET A 86 -8.43 -19.62 31.14
N ILE A 87 -9.22 -20.08 30.17
CA ILE A 87 -10.51 -19.50 29.82
C ILE A 87 -11.43 -19.45 31.05
N TYR A 88 -11.52 -20.56 31.80
CA TYR A 88 -12.32 -20.61 33.03
C TYR A 88 -11.86 -19.59 34.09
N LYS A 89 -10.53 -19.47 34.31
CA LYS A 89 -9.97 -18.49 35.25
C LYS A 89 -10.31 -17.05 34.85
N ILE A 90 -10.29 -16.74 33.56
CA ILE A 90 -10.63 -15.42 33.03
C ILE A 90 -12.12 -15.15 33.14
N ILE A 91 -12.98 -16.12 32.79
CA ILE A 91 -14.45 -16.01 32.98
C ILE A 91 -14.78 -15.75 34.45
N ARG A 92 -14.16 -16.48 35.37
CA ARG A 92 -14.34 -16.29 36.81
C ARG A 92 -13.88 -14.91 37.25
N TYR A 93 -12.69 -14.48 36.83
CA TYR A 93 -12.20 -13.14 37.13
C TYR A 93 -13.13 -12.03 36.62
N ALA A 94 -13.60 -12.14 35.37
CA ALA A 94 -14.52 -11.20 34.77
C ALA A 94 -15.84 -11.15 35.56
N SER A 95 -16.38 -12.31 35.95
CA SER A 95 -17.58 -12.40 36.78
C SER A 95 -17.39 -11.74 38.15
N ASP A 96 -16.30 -12.04 38.86
CA ASP A 96 -15.98 -11.47 40.17
C ASP A 96 -15.81 -9.94 40.10
N LYS A 97 -15.23 -9.43 39.01
CA LYS A 97 -15.02 -8.00 38.78
C LYS A 97 -16.19 -7.31 38.06
N LYS A 98 -17.29 -8.03 37.79
CA LYS A 98 -18.46 -7.53 37.05
C LYS A 98 -18.08 -6.91 35.70
N ARG A 99 -17.16 -7.57 34.99
CA ARG A 99 -16.71 -7.23 33.64
C ARG A 99 -17.38 -8.14 32.64
N GLU A 100 -17.64 -7.60 31.46
CA GLU A 100 -18.16 -8.38 30.35
C GLU A 100 -17.05 -9.03 29.55
N VAL A 101 -17.32 -10.24 29.08
CA VAL A 101 -16.39 -11.04 28.30
C VAL A 101 -17.08 -11.66 27.08
N SER A 102 -16.42 -11.68 25.93
CA SER A 102 -16.83 -12.47 24.77
C SER A 102 -15.76 -13.50 24.43
N LEU A 103 -16.19 -14.68 24.00
CA LEU A 103 -15.33 -15.78 23.60
C LEU A 103 -15.36 -15.88 22.07
N GLY A 104 -14.21 -15.78 21.43
CA GLY A 104 -14.04 -15.94 19.99
C GLY A 104 -13.97 -17.42 19.61
N THR A 105 -14.96 -17.89 18.86
CA THR A 105 -15.09 -19.25 18.34
C THR A 105 -14.85 -19.25 16.83
N ALA A 106 -14.97 -20.42 16.19
CA ALA A 106 -14.89 -20.53 14.73
C ALA A 106 -16.10 -19.89 14.02
N SER A 107 -17.21 -19.66 14.72
CA SER A 107 -18.42 -19.00 14.19
C SER A 107 -18.47 -17.50 14.47
N GLY A 108 -17.61 -16.97 15.35
CA GLY A 108 -17.52 -15.55 15.68
C GLY A 108 -17.39 -15.31 17.18
N LEU A 109 -17.69 -14.07 17.62
CA LEU A 109 -17.74 -13.77 19.06
C LEU A 109 -19.06 -14.25 19.66
N ALA A 110 -18.98 -14.95 20.79
CA ALA A 110 -20.13 -15.43 21.54
C ALA A 110 -20.03 -15.01 23.03
N GLY A 111 -21.16 -14.67 23.65
CA GLY A 111 -21.26 -14.54 25.11
C GLY A 111 -21.83 -13.23 25.64
N SER A 112 -21.44 -12.05 25.13
CA SER A 112 -21.96 -10.75 25.61
C SER A 112 -23.00 -10.14 24.67
N ARG A 113 -24.15 -9.75 25.23
CA ARG A 113 -25.22 -8.99 24.54
C ARG A 113 -24.90 -7.51 24.32
N ILE A 114 -23.96 -6.91 25.05
CA ILE A 114 -23.55 -5.50 24.82
C ILE A 114 -22.56 -5.42 23.65
N ILE A 115 -21.64 -6.39 23.57
CA ILE A 115 -20.69 -6.44 22.46
C ILE A 115 -21.40 -6.78 21.16
N ASP A 116 -22.48 -7.60 21.18
CA ASP A 116 -23.38 -7.77 20.04
C ASP A 116 -23.94 -6.43 19.52
N MET A 117 -24.16 -5.45 20.40
CA MET A 117 -24.63 -4.11 20.01
C MET A 117 -23.52 -3.30 19.33
N GLY A 118 -22.28 -3.40 19.82
CA GLY A 118 -21.07 -2.78 19.23
C GLY A 118 -20.53 -3.46 17.96
N THR A 119 -20.90 -4.73 17.74
CA THR A 119 -20.68 -5.46 16.47
C THR A 119 -21.88 -5.37 15.52
N SER A 120 -23.05 -4.96 16.00
CA SER A 120 -24.16 -4.55 15.13
C SER A 120 -23.85 -3.22 14.45
N GLN A 121 -24.40 -2.99 13.24
CA GLN A 121 -24.28 -1.71 12.53
C GLN A 121 -24.70 -0.50 13.40
N PHE A 122 -25.51 -0.69 14.44
CA PHE A 122 -26.07 0.38 15.26
C PHE A 122 -25.12 0.87 16.38
N GLY A 123 -24.30 0.01 16.99
CA GLY A 123 -23.40 0.42 18.08
C GLY A 123 -22.13 1.13 17.62
N GLN A 124 -21.72 0.93 16.37
CA GLN A 124 -20.56 1.63 15.78
C GLN A 124 -20.87 3.08 15.39
N VAL A 125 -22.15 3.41 15.13
CA VAL A 125 -22.61 4.78 14.85
C VAL A 125 -22.39 5.71 16.05
N VAL A 126 -22.51 5.19 17.27
CA VAL A 126 -22.41 6.01 18.48
C VAL A 126 -20.96 6.31 18.85
N SER A 127 -19.99 5.44 18.54
CA SER A 127 -18.58 5.70 18.89
C SER A 127 -17.86 6.65 17.94
N SER A 128 -18.26 6.72 16.66
CA SER A 128 -17.61 7.56 15.64
C SER A 128 -18.19 8.99 15.53
N ILE A 129 -19.36 9.24 16.11
CA ILE A 129 -20.02 10.57 16.12
C ILE A 129 -19.63 11.40 17.36
N VAL A 130 -18.95 10.82 18.35
CA VAL A 130 -18.62 11.51 19.61
C VAL A 130 -17.36 12.36 19.44
N PRO A 131 -17.45 13.71 19.52
CA PRO A 131 -16.27 14.58 19.50
C PRO A 131 -15.35 14.28 20.68
N LYS A 132 -14.02 14.44 20.53
CA LYS A 132 -13.04 14.20 21.61
C LYS A 132 -13.36 14.95 22.92
N SER A 133 -14.04 16.10 22.84
CA SER A 133 -14.50 16.90 23.99
C SER A 133 -15.63 16.24 24.81
N TRP A 134 -16.31 15.23 24.26
CA TRP A 134 -17.41 14.51 24.91
C TRP A 134 -16.96 13.18 25.55
N VAL A 135 -15.69 12.78 25.40
CA VAL A 135 -15.15 11.51 25.91
C VAL A 135 -15.36 11.35 27.41
N LYS A 136 -15.16 12.43 28.21
CA LYS A 136 -15.41 12.43 29.67
C LYS A 136 -16.89 12.31 30.04
N THR A 137 -17.78 12.86 29.21
CA THR A 137 -19.25 12.80 29.42
C THR A 137 -19.80 11.43 29.01
N VAL A 138 -19.23 10.83 27.96
CA VAL A 138 -19.51 9.45 27.53
C VAL A 138 -18.95 8.45 28.54
N GLU A 139 -17.80 8.69 29.16
CA GLU A 139 -17.27 7.87 30.28
C GLU A 139 -18.29 7.74 31.42
N GLY A 140 -18.89 8.86 31.85
CA GLY A 140 -19.92 8.87 32.88
C GLY A 140 -21.17 8.10 32.45
N SER A 141 -21.61 8.32 31.21
CA SER A 141 -22.83 7.73 30.65
C SER A 141 -22.68 6.22 30.37
N PHE A 142 -21.51 5.78 29.90
CA PHE A 142 -21.16 4.38 29.68
C PHE A 142 -21.00 3.64 31.01
N LYS A 143 -20.37 4.24 32.04
CA LYS A 143 -20.37 3.70 33.41
C LYS A 143 -21.78 3.52 33.98
N HIS A 144 -22.71 4.44 33.69
CA HIS A 144 -24.10 4.32 34.11
C HIS A 144 -24.90 3.29 33.30
N LEU A 145 -24.62 3.15 31.99
CA LEU A 145 -25.24 2.16 31.12
C LEU A 145 -24.81 0.73 31.51
N VAL A 146 -23.50 0.50 31.71
CA VAL A 146 -22.94 -0.78 32.21
C VAL A 146 -23.55 -1.17 33.56
N ARG A 147 -23.91 -0.19 34.41
CA ARG A 147 -24.60 -0.44 35.70
C ARG A 147 -26.04 -0.92 35.57
N ARG A 148 -26.69 -0.75 34.41
CA ARG A 148 -28.10 -1.12 34.16
C ARG A 148 -28.27 -2.44 33.37
N VAL A 149 -27.18 -3.04 32.88
CA VAL A 149 -27.27 -4.28 32.09
C VAL A 149 -27.34 -5.51 32.99
N LYS A 150 -28.20 -6.47 32.61
CA LYS A 150 -28.31 -7.76 33.32
C LYS A 150 -26.94 -8.45 33.36
N PRO A 151 -26.51 -8.98 34.52
CA PRO A 151 -25.22 -9.66 34.63
C PRO A 151 -25.13 -10.80 33.63
N GLN A 152 -23.99 -10.88 32.95
CA GLN A 152 -23.68 -11.94 32.01
C GLN A 152 -23.77 -13.31 32.70
N SER A 153 -24.44 -14.27 32.06
CA SER A 153 -24.62 -15.60 32.64
C SER A 153 -23.29 -16.37 32.64
N PHE A 154 -22.72 -16.57 33.82
CA PHE A 154 -21.53 -17.39 34.02
C PHE A 154 -21.72 -18.81 33.47
N SER A 155 -22.87 -19.44 33.72
CA SER A 155 -23.19 -20.77 33.21
C SER A 155 -23.25 -20.82 31.68
N ASN A 156 -23.71 -19.76 31.02
CA ASN A 156 -23.70 -19.66 29.56
C ASN A 156 -22.28 -19.59 29.01
N LEU A 157 -21.42 -18.75 29.59
CA LEU A 157 -20.00 -18.68 29.20
C LEU A 157 -19.26 -20.01 29.41
N VAL A 158 -19.55 -20.70 30.53
CA VAL A 158 -19.03 -22.04 30.80
C VAL A 158 -19.53 -23.08 29.78
N THR A 159 -20.73 -22.87 29.23
CA THR A 159 -21.27 -23.73 28.16
C THR A 159 -20.57 -23.44 26.83
N ILE A 160 -20.44 -22.16 26.45
CA ILE A 160 -19.75 -21.73 25.21
C ILE A 160 -18.29 -22.20 25.22
N MET A 161 -17.57 -22.07 26.34
CA MET A 161 -16.18 -22.50 26.41
C MET A 161 -15.98 -24.01 26.23
N ARG A 162 -17.03 -24.83 26.08
CA ARG A 162 -16.89 -26.22 25.62
C ARG A 162 -16.41 -26.27 24.18
N GLU A 163 -16.81 -25.33 23.35
CA GLU A 163 -16.29 -25.14 21.99
C GLU A 163 -14.84 -24.63 21.97
N PRO A 164 -14.04 -24.91 20.94
CA PRO A 164 -12.75 -24.26 20.72
C PRO A 164 -12.84 -22.73 20.83
N ILE A 165 -12.07 -22.15 21.75
CA ILE A 165 -11.98 -20.70 21.92
C ILE A 165 -10.60 -20.27 21.48
N TYR A 166 -10.56 -19.30 20.58
CA TYR A 166 -9.33 -18.75 20.03
C TYR A 166 -8.97 -17.44 20.71
N GLN A 167 -9.92 -16.54 20.95
CA GLN A 167 -9.65 -15.24 21.60
C GLN A 167 -10.64 -14.98 22.72
N ILE A 168 -10.23 -14.23 23.74
CA ILE A 168 -11.16 -13.67 24.71
C ILE A 168 -11.15 -12.15 24.59
N VAL A 169 -12.32 -11.54 24.38
CA VAL A 169 -12.47 -10.10 24.37
C VAL A 169 -13.01 -9.68 25.73
N LEU A 170 -12.25 -8.88 26.48
CA LEU A 170 -12.60 -8.42 27.82
C LEU A 170 -12.79 -6.90 27.84
N VAL A 171 -13.92 -6.44 28.38
CA VAL A 171 -14.16 -5.01 28.55
C VAL A 171 -13.35 -4.48 29.72
N ALA A 172 -12.32 -3.68 29.44
CA ALA A 172 -11.43 -3.09 30.42
C ALA A 172 -10.80 -1.78 29.94
N SER A 173 -10.67 -0.82 30.87
CA SER A 173 -10.04 0.48 30.62
C SER A 173 -8.51 0.37 30.51
N ALA A 174 -7.86 1.39 29.94
CA ALA A 174 -6.39 1.44 29.78
C ALA A 174 -5.65 1.22 31.11
N ASP A 175 -6.09 1.86 32.19
CA ASP A 175 -5.49 1.79 33.53
C ASP A 175 -5.57 0.39 34.18
N GLU A 176 -6.44 -0.49 33.66
CA GLU A 176 -6.60 -1.85 34.17
C GLU A 176 -5.72 -2.87 33.44
N THR A 177 -5.15 -2.50 32.29
CA THR A 177 -4.37 -3.41 31.43
C THR A 177 -3.24 -4.07 32.20
N SER A 178 -2.40 -3.28 32.88
CA SER A 178 -1.24 -3.80 33.63
C SER A 178 -1.65 -4.74 34.75
N LYS A 179 -2.73 -4.41 35.47
CA LYS A 179 -3.26 -5.27 36.56
C LYS A 179 -3.77 -6.61 36.04
N ILE A 180 -4.40 -6.61 34.87
CA ILE A 180 -4.88 -7.84 34.23
C ILE A 180 -3.70 -8.65 33.69
N GLN A 181 -2.70 -7.99 33.10
CA GLN A 181 -1.48 -8.62 32.60
C GLN A 181 -0.67 -9.29 33.72
N GLU A 182 -0.51 -8.63 34.87
CA GLU A 182 0.15 -9.18 36.06
C GLU A 182 -0.58 -10.43 36.59
N LYS A 183 -1.91 -10.43 36.55
CA LYS A 183 -2.72 -11.56 37.03
C LYS A 183 -2.70 -12.76 36.08
N PHE A 184 -2.53 -12.51 34.79
CA PHE A 184 -2.49 -13.53 33.75
C PHE A 184 -1.18 -13.41 32.95
N PRO A 185 -0.01 -13.71 33.55
CA PRO A 185 1.29 -13.50 32.89
C PRO A 185 1.52 -14.41 31.67
N HIS A 186 0.76 -15.50 31.57
CA HIS A 186 0.82 -16.45 30.46
C HIS A 186 -0.25 -16.22 29.39
N ILE A 187 -0.80 -15.00 29.32
CA ILE A 187 -1.64 -14.55 28.21
C ILE A 187 -1.08 -13.25 27.67
N LYS A 188 -1.07 -13.09 26.35
CA LYS A 188 -0.75 -11.81 25.74
C LYS A 188 -2.03 -10.99 25.64
N ILE A 189 -1.91 -9.74 26.02
CA ILE A 189 -3.00 -8.77 25.96
C ILE A 189 -2.66 -7.77 24.87
N THR A 190 -3.55 -7.64 23.88
CA THR A 190 -3.52 -6.54 22.92
C THR A 190 -4.75 -5.66 23.12
N ARG A 191 -4.61 -4.37 22.85
CA ARG A 191 -5.72 -3.41 22.99
C ARG A 191 -6.28 -3.11 21.62
N SER A 192 -7.53 -3.51 21.40
CA SER A 192 -8.26 -3.27 20.15
C SER A 192 -9.08 -1.97 20.18
N SER A 193 -9.37 -1.44 21.37
CA SER A 193 -10.01 -0.13 21.54
C SER A 193 -9.74 0.43 22.96
N PRO A 194 -10.07 1.70 23.24
CA PRO A 194 -9.89 2.28 24.58
C PRO A 194 -10.56 1.50 25.73
N TYR A 195 -11.55 0.66 25.42
CA TYR A 195 -12.31 -0.11 26.42
C TYR A 195 -12.29 -1.62 26.20
N SER A 196 -11.53 -2.13 25.22
CA SER A 196 -11.51 -3.55 24.86
C SER A 196 -10.09 -4.11 24.84
N LEU A 197 -9.93 -5.25 25.52
CA LEU A 197 -8.71 -6.06 25.51
C LEU A 197 -8.98 -7.36 24.76
N ASP A 198 -8.09 -7.69 23.83
CA ASP A 198 -8.02 -8.99 23.19
C ASP A 198 -6.96 -9.82 23.93
N LEU A 199 -7.40 -10.92 24.54
CA LEU A 199 -6.54 -11.85 25.26
C LEU A 199 -6.29 -13.07 24.36
N ILE A 200 -5.02 -13.29 24.05
CA ILE A 200 -4.53 -14.26 23.06
C ILE A 200 -3.33 -15.04 23.63
N SER A 201 -2.94 -16.13 22.97
CA SER A 201 -1.74 -16.88 23.38
C SER A 201 -0.46 -16.04 23.24
N VAL A 202 0.50 -16.25 24.15
CA VAL A 202 1.70 -15.39 24.29
C VAL A 202 2.55 -15.32 23.02
N ASP A 203 2.61 -16.42 22.29
CA ASP A 203 3.37 -16.62 21.06
C ASP A 203 2.63 -16.18 19.78
N GLN A 204 1.45 -15.55 19.91
CA GLN A 204 0.60 -15.18 18.79
C GLN A 204 0.56 -13.66 18.58
N SER A 205 0.57 -13.26 17.31
CA SER A 205 0.37 -11.88 16.85
C SER A 205 -0.01 -11.88 15.38
N LYS A 206 -0.47 -10.72 14.89
CA LYS A 206 -0.75 -10.51 13.46
C LYS A 206 0.48 -10.87 12.61
N ILE A 207 1.67 -10.38 12.98
CA ILE A 207 2.91 -10.66 12.23
C ILE A 207 3.32 -12.13 12.29
N LYS A 208 3.11 -12.83 13.42
CA LYS A 208 3.34 -14.29 13.49
C LYS A 208 2.38 -15.08 12.60
N GLY A 209 1.16 -14.57 12.38
CA GLY A 209 0.27 -15.15 11.38
C GLY A 209 0.76 -14.92 9.95
N ILE A 210 1.25 -13.72 9.64
CA ILE A 210 1.82 -13.38 8.34
C ILE A 210 3.07 -14.23 8.05
N GLU A 211 3.97 -14.38 9.01
CA GLU A 211 5.18 -15.21 8.90
C GLU A 211 4.83 -16.66 8.55
N ARG A 212 3.80 -17.24 9.19
CA ARG A 212 3.31 -18.59 8.87
C ARG A 212 2.76 -18.70 7.45
N LEU A 213 2.05 -17.67 6.97
CA LEU A 213 1.60 -17.62 5.58
C LEU A 213 2.81 -17.55 4.62
N GLY A 214 3.83 -16.77 4.96
CA GLY A 214 5.07 -16.70 4.20
C GLY A 214 5.73 -18.07 4.01
N GLN A 215 5.82 -18.85 5.08
CA GLN A 215 6.32 -20.23 5.05
C GLN A 215 5.49 -21.16 4.17
N MET A 216 4.18 -20.96 4.08
CA MET A 216 3.27 -21.80 3.28
C MET A 216 3.23 -21.40 1.80
N PHE A 217 3.40 -20.11 1.49
CA PHE A 217 3.15 -19.53 0.17
C PHE A 217 4.41 -18.96 -0.52
N GLY A 218 5.58 -19.00 0.14
CA GLY A 218 6.87 -18.68 -0.47
C GLY A 218 7.21 -17.19 -0.51
N PHE A 219 6.94 -16.48 0.58
CA PHE A 219 7.39 -15.09 0.76
C PHE A 219 7.99 -14.86 2.15
N GLU A 220 8.95 -13.95 2.23
CA GLU A 220 9.56 -13.52 3.50
C GLU A 220 8.92 -12.23 4.02
N LEU A 221 9.06 -11.93 5.32
CA LEU A 221 8.52 -10.68 5.89
C LEU A 221 9.06 -9.42 5.21
N SER A 222 10.30 -9.45 4.71
CA SER A 222 10.91 -8.36 3.94
C SER A 222 10.25 -8.12 2.57
N GLU A 223 9.44 -9.07 2.08
CA GLU A 223 8.69 -8.98 0.82
C GLU A 223 7.21 -8.63 1.08
N VAL A 224 6.86 -8.25 2.31
CA VAL A 224 5.50 -7.91 2.72
C VAL A 224 5.33 -6.40 2.88
N MET A 225 4.23 -5.88 2.36
CA MET A 225 3.69 -4.58 2.74
C MET A 225 2.48 -4.75 3.65
N ALA A 226 2.39 -3.99 4.75
CA ALA A 226 1.25 -4.06 5.67
C ALA A 226 0.71 -2.67 6.02
N PHE A 227 -0.61 -2.58 6.23
CA PHE A 227 -1.32 -1.36 6.60
C PHE A 227 -2.03 -1.50 7.94
N GLY A 228 -2.00 -0.45 8.75
CA GLY A 228 -2.66 -0.44 10.06
C GLY A 228 -2.79 0.98 10.63
N ASP A 229 -3.56 1.12 11.69
CA ASP A 229 -3.84 2.43 12.31
C ASP A 229 -3.83 2.44 13.84
N SER A 230 -3.74 1.28 14.48
CA SER A 230 -3.89 1.13 15.92
C SER A 230 -2.67 0.49 16.59
N ASP A 231 -2.60 0.56 17.92
CA ASP A 231 -1.47 0.04 18.70
C ASP A 231 -1.20 -1.45 18.46
N ASN A 232 -2.24 -2.24 18.19
CA ASN A 232 -2.09 -3.67 17.92
C ASN A 232 -1.50 -3.97 16.52
N ASP A 233 -1.34 -2.95 15.67
CA ASP A 233 -0.71 -3.02 14.36
C ASP A 233 0.80 -2.74 14.43
N LEU A 234 1.27 -2.05 15.48
CA LEU A 234 2.66 -1.57 15.57
C LEU A 234 3.69 -2.69 15.38
N GLU A 235 3.47 -3.85 16.01
CA GLU A 235 4.33 -5.05 15.88
C GLU A 235 4.37 -5.54 14.42
N MET A 236 3.25 -5.45 13.69
CA MET A 236 3.18 -5.83 12.28
C MET A 236 3.83 -4.80 11.37
N LEU A 237 3.52 -3.50 11.55
CA LEU A 237 4.04 -2.44 10.69
C LEU A 237 5.55 -2.28 10.80
N SER A 238 6.11 -2.44 12.00
CA SER A 238 7.57 -2.33 12.20
C SER A 238 8.35 -3.57 11.73
N GLY A 239 7.70 -4.74 11.64
CA GLY A 239 8.39 -6.01 11.37
C GLY A 239 8.30 -6.53 9.93
N VAL A 240 7.50 -5.91 9.05
CA VAL A 240 7.43 -6.23 7.62
C VAL A 240 8.34 -5.32 6.79
N GLY A 241 8.62 -5.69 5.55
CA GLY A 241 9.48 -4.93 4.63
C GLY A 241 8.98 -3.51 4.38
N VAL A 242 7.67 -3.30 4.26
CA VAL A 242 7.07 -1.96 4.17
C VAL A 242 5.81 -1.85 5.03
N GLY A 243 5.95 -1.23 6.20
CA GLY A 243 4.82 -0.91 7.08
C GLY A 243 4.26 0.48 6.83
N VAL A 244 2.95 0.58 6.61
CA VAL A 244 2.25 1.83 6.33
C VAL A 244 1.24 2.14 7.44
N ALA A 245 1.44 3.26 8.14
CA ALA A 245 0.45 3.80 9.06
C ALA A 245 -0.58 4.66 8.33
N MET A 246 -1.86 4.48 8.63
CA MET A 246 -2.93 5.30 8.08
C MET A 246 -2.90 6.74 8.64
N GLY A 247 -3.40 7.71 7.89
CA GLY A 247 -3.41 9.12 8.31
C GLY A 247 -4.23 9.40 9.58
N ASN A 248 -5.22 8.55 9.88
CA ASN A 248 -6.01 8.57 11.12
C ASN A 248 -5.33 7.91 12.32
N ALA A 249 -4.17 7.30 12.14
CA ALA A 249 -3.43 6.63 13.22
C ALA A 249 -2.87 7.62 14.25
N GLU A 250 -2.64 7.13 15.48
CA GLU A 250 -1.96 7.87 16.53
C GLU A 250 -0.48 8.10 16.21
N ALA A 251 0.14 9.09 16.85
CA ALA A 251 1.52 9.46 16.58
C ALA A 251 2.50 8.30 16.82
N VAL A 252 2.26 7.47 17.85
CA VAL A 252 3.11 6.31 18.14
C VAL A 252 3.09 5.27 17.02
N VAL A 253 1.93 5.05 16.39
CA VAL A 253 1.78 4.11 15.27
C VAL A 253 2.48 4.67 14.03
N LYS A 254 2.31 5.96 13.74
CA LYS A 254 2.97 6.64 12.61
C LYS A 254 4.48 6.59 12.72
N SER A 255 5.03 6.88 13.90
CA SER A 255 6.48 6.86 14.14
C SER A 255 7.09 5.45 14.10
N GLY A 256 6.29 4.41 14.32
CA GLY A 256 6.76 3.02 14.25
C GLY A 256 6.55 2.34 12.91
N ALA A 257 5.97 3.04 11.93
CA ALA A 257 5.80 2.56 10.56
C ALA A 257 6.87 3.17 9.65
N HIS A 258 7.10 2.53 8.51
CA HIS A 258 8.07 2.97 7.50
C HIS A 258 7.55 4.16 6.69
N PHE A 259 6.22 4.28 6.56
CA PHE A 259 5.55 5.35 5.82
C PHE A 259 4.22 5.71 6.46
N THR A 260 3.81 6.98 6.38
CA THR A 260 2.48 7.44 6.78
C THR A 260 1.71 7.93 5.57
N THR A 261 0.52 7.37 5.33
CA THR A 261 -0.35 7.76 4.20
C THR A 261 -1.53 8.63 4.64
N ALA A 262 -2.45 8.95 3.71
CA ALA A 262 -3.71 9.62 4.01
C ALA A 262 -4.64 8.73 4.87
N SER A 263 -5.74 9.28 5.40
CA SER A 263 -6.65 8.49 6.24
C SER A 263 -7.47 7.47 5.44
N ASN A 264 -8.08 6.53 6.16
CA ASN A 264 -9.08 5.58 5.65
C ASN A 264 -10.29 6.23 4.94
N ASN A 265 -10.50 7.54 5.08
CA ASN A 265 -11.55 8.30 4.38
C ASN A 265 -11.05 9.05 3.13
N HIS A 266 -9.74 9.04 2.86
CA HIS A 266 -9.12 9.84 1.80
C HIS A 266 -8.16 9.00 0.95
N ASP A 267 -8.59 7.80 0.56
CA ASP A 267 -7.85 6.88 -0.31
C ASP A 267 -6.45 6.51 0.17
N GLY A 268 -6.20 6.49 1.50
CA GLY A 268 -4.88 6.24 2.08
C GLY A 268 -4.17 4.98 1.56
N ILE A 269 -4.89 3.86 1.47
CA ILE A 269 -4.34 2.60 0.94
C ILE A 269 -3.87 2.78 -0.51
N SER A 270 -4.74 3.28 -1.38
CA SER A 270 -4.43 3.40 -2.80
C SER A 270 -3.31 4.42 -3.07
N LYS A 271 -3.26 5.52 -2.32
CA LYS A 271 -2.17 6.50 -2.40
C LYS A 271 -0.82 5.91 -2.01
N ALA A 272 -0.77 5.11 -0.95
CA ALA A 272 0.47 4.46 -0.54
C ALA A 272 0.90 3.39 -1.55
N LEU A 273 -0.04 2.56 -2.04
CA LEU A 273 0.28 1.55 -3.06
C LEU A 273 0.82 2.20 -4.34
N ALA A 274 0.26 3.33 -4.76
CA ALA A 274 0.75 4.08 -5.93
C ALA A 274 2.09 4.78 -5.66
N HIS A 275 2.29 5.30 -4.46
CA HIS A 275 3.58 5.86 -4.02
C HIS A 275 4.72 4.84 -4.16
N TYR A 276 4.46 3.58 -3.80
CA TYR A 276 5.42 2.49 -3.96
C TYR A 276 5.40 1.83 -5.36
N GLY A 277 4.70 2.42 -6.33
CA GLY A 277 4.65 1.93 -7.71
C GLY A 277 3.89 0.60 -7.90
N LEU A 278 3.14 0.14 -6.89
CA LEU A 278 2.42 -1.14 -6.96
C LEU A 278 1.12 -1.05 -7.74
N ILE A 279 0.54 0.14 -7.91
CA ILE A 279 -0.71 0.34 -8.66
C ILE A 279 -0.72 1.70 -9.38
N HIS A 280 -1.61 1.83 -10.35
CA HIS A 280 -2.05 3.11 -10.90
C HIS A 280 -3.19 3.71 -10.08
N PHE A 281 -3.07 4.98 -9.68
CA PHE A 281 -4.08 5.68 -8.89
C PHE A 281 -4.96 6.59 -9.75
N ASP A 282 -6.11 6.06 -10.17
CA ASP A 282 -7.12 6.82 -10.93
C ASP A 282 -7.95 7.73 -10.00
N VAL A 283 -7.72 9.05 -10.02
CA VAL A 283 -8.62 10.04 -9.40
C VAL A 283 -9.83 10.25 -10.33
N GLU A 284 -11.08 10.31 -9.83
CA GLU A 284 -12.33 10.28 -10.63
C GLU A 284 -12.47 11.34 -11.74
N LYS A 285 -11.59 12.35 -11.82
CA LYS A 285 -11.54 13.35 -12.90
C LYS A 285 -10.29 13.25 -13.80
N SER A 286 -9.50 12.20 -13.66
CA SER A 286 -8.27 12.04 -14.40
C SER A 286 -8.50 11.31 -15.72
N PHE A 287 -8.05 11.89 -16.83
CA PHE A 287 -8.04 11.23 -18.13
C PHE A 287 -7.08 10.03 -18.10
N LYS A 288 -7.50 8.89 -18.65
CA LYS A 288 -6.66 7.70 -18.76
C LYS A 288 -6.41 7.38 -20.23
N SER A 289 -5.14 7.19 -20.59
CA SER A 289 -4.75 6.77 -21.93
C SER A 289 -4.89 5.26 -22.07
N ARG A 290 -5.07 4.79 -23.32
CA ARG A 290 -4.91 3.36 -23.64
C ARG A 290 -3.44 2.93 -23.68
N ASP A 291 -2.53 3.89 -23.75
CA ASP A 291 -1.09 3.67 -23.62
C ASP A 291 -0.72 3.61 -22.13
N GLU A 292 -0.29 2.44 -21.66
CA GLU A 292 0.09 2.24 -20.27
C GLU A 292 1.40 2.97 -19.91
N ASN A 293 2.32 3.17 -20.85
CA ASN A 293 3.54 3.95 -20.61
C ASN A 293 3.21 5.42 -20.36
N PHE A 294 2.21 5.96 -21.07
CA PHE A 294 1.67 7.28 -20.76
C PHE A 294 1.11 7.34 -19.33
N ASN A 295 0.32 6.34 -18.91
CA ASN A 295 -0.28 6.31 -17.57
C ASN A 295 0.79 6.20 -16.47
N LYS A 296 1.83 5.39 -16.67
CA LYS A 296 3.01 5.30 -15.79
C LYS A 296 3.69 6.67 -15.61
N VAL A 297 3.97 7.37 -16.71
CA VAL A 297 4.60 8.71 -16.66
C VAL A 297 3.68 9.75 -16.02
N LYS A 298 2.37 9.63 -16.23
CA LYS A 298 1.38 10.48 -15.58
C LYS A 298 1.40 10.31 -14.06
N ASP A 299 1.48 9.08 -13.57
CA ASP A 299 1.57 8.81 -12.13
C ASP A 299 2.88 9.30 -11.54
N PHE A 300 4.00 9.17 -12.28
CA PHE A 300 5.26 9.81 -11.92
C PHE A 300 5.08 11.33 -11.75
N HIS A 301 4.51 12.03 -12.74
CA HIS A 301 4.30 13.47 -12.65
C HIS A 301 3.34 13.86 -11.52
N ARG A 302 2.30 13.08 -11.27
CA ARG A 302 1.40 13.33 -10.13
C ARG A 302 2.14 13.18 -8.80
N LEU A 303 3.02 12.19 -8.68
CA LEU A 303 3.79 11.96 -7.47
C LEU A 303 4.85 13.05 -7.26
N MET A 304 5.55 13.44 -8.32
CA MET A 304 6.66 14.40 -8.25
C MET A 304 6.18 15.85 -8.21
N ASP A 305 5.24 16.22 -9.08
CA ASP A 305 4.77 17.60 -9.27
C ASP A 305 3.46 17.90 -8.51
N GLY A 306 2.86 16.88 -7.87
CA GLY A 306 1.64 16.97 -7.07
C GLY A 306 0.35 16.83 -7.86
N ASP A 307 0.27 17.44 -9.05
CA ASP A 307 -0.91 17.38 -9.93
C ASP A 307 -0.50 17.26 -11.41
N THR A 308 -1.43 16.74 -12.21
CA THR A 308 -1.28 16.60 -13.67
C THR A 308 -2.31 17.44 -14.41
N ILE A 309 -1.95 17.91 -15.61
CA ILE A 309 -2.89 18.63 -16.48
C ILE A 309 -3.84 17.63 -17.13
N GLU A 310 -5.14 17.83 -16.93
CA GLU A 310 -6.20 16.93 -17.42
C GLU A 310 -6.87 17.40 -18.71
N THR A 311 -6.61 18.64 -19.14
CA THR A 311 -7.13 19.24 -20.37
C THR A 311 -5.99 19.60 -21.32
N PRO A 312 -6.09 19.30 -22.62
CA PRO A 312 -5.05 19.67 -23.59
C PRO A 312 -4.76 21.18 -23.55
N ARG A 313 -3.49 21.54 -23.39
CA ARG A 313 -2.99 22.92 -23.41
C ARG A 313 -1.71 23.00 -24.23
N SER A 314 -1.44 24.15 -24.83
CA SER A 314 -0.12 24.43 -25.39
C SER A 314 0.85 24.81 -24.28
N TYR A 315 2.12 24.45 -24.46
CA TYR A 315 3.22 24.98 -23.66
C TYR A 315 3.49 26.44 -24.03
N ALA A 316 3.84 27.24 -23.02
CA ALA A 316 4.51 28.52 -23.24
C ALA A 316 5.93 28.27 -23.80
N LEU A 317 6.53 29.28 -24.43
CA LEU A 317 7.83 29.13 -25.09
C LEU A 317 8.95 28.70 -24.13
N THR A 318 8.95 29.21 -22.90
CA THR A 318 9.91 28.85 -21.86
C THR A 318 9.76 27.39 -21.42
N GLU A 319 8.52 26.95 -21.16
CA GLU A 319 8.24 25.55 -20.81
C GLU A 319 8.62 24.59 -21.95
N ALA A 320 8.29 24.97 -23.20
CA ALA A 320 8.67 24.20 -24.38
C ALA A 320 10.20 24.11 -24.51
N GLY A 321 10.92 25.19 -24.18
CA GLY A 321 12.38 25.23 -24.11
C GLY A 321 12.94 24.21 -23.12
N HIS A 322 12.49 24.22 -21.86
CA HIS A 322 12.93 23.23 -20.86
C HIS A 322 12.64 21.80 -21.30
N ARG A 323 11.47 21.54 -21.92
CA ARG A 323 11.13 20.22 -22.46
C ARG A 323 12.00 19.82 -23.65
N ALA A 324 12.56 20.78 -24.40
CA ALA A 324 13.49 20.52 -25.48
C ALA A 324 14.91 20.25 -24.94
N ASP A 325 15.37 21.03 -23.97
CA ASP A 325 16.68 20.87 -23.34
C ASP A 325 16.86 19.46 -22.75
N PHE A 326 15.85 18.94 -22.05
CA PHE A 326 15.87 17.56 -21.56
C PHE A 326 16.03 16.52 -22.67
N LYS A 327 15.49 16.76 -23.88
CA LYS A 327 15.65 15.83 -25.00
C LYS A 327 17.03 15.97 -25.65
N VAL A 328 17.57 17.18 -25.70
CA VAL A 328 18.91 17.44 -26.25
C VAL A 328 19.96 16.68 -25.45
N GLU A 329 19.83 16.67 -24.12
CA GLU A 329 20.71 15.90 -23.24
C GLU A 329 20.71 14.39 -23.59
N GLU A 330 19.53 13.77 -23.70
CA GLU A 330 19.41 12.36 -24.09
C GLU A 330 19.97 12.08 -25.50
N ILE A 331 19.81 13.02 -26.44
CA ILE A 331 20.41 12.91 -27.78
C ILE A 331 21.95 12.96 -27.70
N VAL A 332 22.50 13.85 -26.87
CA VAL A 332 23.94 13.96 -26.66
C VAL A 332 24.49 12.69 -26.01
N GLU A 333 23.80 12.14 -25.00
CA GLU A 333 24.16 10.87 -24.38
C GLU A 333 24.09 9.69 -25.37
N PHE A 334 23.04 9.64 -26.21
CA PHE A 334 22.93 8.65 -27.27
C PHE A 334 24.11 8.72 -28.25
N LEU A 335 24.48 9.92 -28.71
CA LEU A 335 25.63 10.12 -29.60
C LEU A 335 26.96 9.77 -28.91
N TYR A 336 27.08 10.06 -27.61
CA TYR A 336 28.25 9.68 -26.82
C TYR A 336 28.36 8.15 -26.73
N ALA A 337 27.27 7.45 -26.41
CA ALA A 337 27.22 6.00 -26.37
C ALA A 337 27.55 5.38 -27.75
N ALA A 338 26.99 5.94 -28.82
CA ALA A 338 27.26 5.51 -30.20
C ALA A 338 28.73 5.69 -30.62
N SER A 339 29.41 6.70 -30.07
CA SER A 339 30.84 6.93 -30.32
C SER A 339 31.78 5.91 -29.67
N LYS A 340 31.27 5.05 -28.76
CA LYS A 340 32.06 4.06 -28.01
C LYS A 340 33.27 4.67 -27.28
N GLY A 341 33.15 5.92 -26.84
CA GLY A 341 34.21 6.65 -26.13
C GLY A 341 35.24 7.32 -27.04
N ASP A 342 35.10 7.24 -28.37
CA ASP A 342 35.95 7.99 -29.31
C ASP A 342 35.58 9.48 -29.29
N LYS A 343 36.47 10.28 -28.69
CA LYS A 343 36.28 11.72 -28.53
C LYS A 343 36.18 12.46 -29.86
N GLN A 344 36.92 12.05 -30.90
CA GLN A 344 36.89 12.74 -32.20
C GLN A 344 35.57 12.46 -32.92
N GLN A 345 35.14 11.20 -32.95
CA GLN A 345 33.84 10.84 -33.53
C GLN A 345 32.69 11.50 -32.78
N PHE A 346 32.76 11.56 -31.44
CA PHE A 346 31.76 12.27 -30.64
C PHE A 346 31.72 13.77 -30.97
N THR A 347 32.87 14.45 -30.98
CA THR A 347 32.93 15.88 -31.36
C THR A 347 32.37 16.12 -32.76
N GLN A 348 32.70 15.27 -33.73
CA GLN A 348 32.16 15.40 -35.09
C GLN A 348 30.64 15.19 -35.13
N SER A 349 30.12 14.22 -34.38
CA SER A 349 28.68 14.00 -34.25
C SER A 349 27.96 15.20 -33.62
N LEU A 350 28.56 15.86 -32.62
CA LEU A 350 28.01 17.09 -32.04
C LEU A 350 27.97 18.25 -33.05
N LEU A 351 29.03 18.44 -33.84
CA LEU A 351 29.03 19.44 -34.91
C LEU A 351 27.92 19.17 -35.94
N ASN A 352 27.71 17.90 -36.29
CA ASN A 352 26.63 17.50 -37.19
C ASN A 352 25.25 17.77 -36.58
N LEU A 353 25.08 17.53 -35.28
CA LEU A 353 23.84 17.85 -34.55
C LEU A 353 23.55 19.36 -34.57
N HIS A 354 24.55 20.20 -34.29
CA HIS A 354 24.41 21.66 -34.40
C HIS A 354 23.96 22.08 -35.81
N GLY A 355 24.63 21.57 -36.85
CA GLY A 355 24.24 21.86 -38.23
C GLY A 355 22.84 21.37 -38.59
N ALA A 356 22.39 20.25 -38.02
CA ALA A 356 21.03 19.74 -38.20
C ALA A 356 19.99 20.65 -37.52
N ILE A 357 20.29 21.17 -36.33
CA ILE A 357 19.46 22.15 -35.61
C ILE A 357 19.34 23.43 -36.44
N ASP A 358 20.44 23.99 -36.93
CA ASP A 358 20.44 25.20 -37.74
C ASP A 358 19.59 25.02 -39.01
N LYS A 359 19.77 23.89 -39.70
CA LYS A 359 18.97 23.54 -40.89
C LYS A 359 17.48 23.40 -40.56
N ALA A 360 17.13 22.82 -39.41
CA ALA A 360 15.75 22.70 -38.97
C ALA A 360 15.15 24.08 -38.63
N ALA A 361 15.92 24.96 -37.99
CA ALA A 361 15.52 26.32 -37.66
C ALA A 361 15.20 27.14 -38.91
N SER A 362 16.07 27.11 -39.93
CA SER A 362 15.79 27.79 -41.21
C SER A 362 14.50 27.30 -41.86
N LYS A 363 14.30 25.98 -41.94
CA LYS A 363 13.06 25.39 -42.48
C LYS A 363 11.81 25.80 -41.71
N ALA A 364 11.92 25.95 -40.38
CA ALA A 364 10.78 26.34 -39.55
C ALA A 364 10.41 27.82 -39.74
N GLN A 365 11.39 28.69 -40.01
CA GLN A 365 11.16 30.12 -40.30
C GLN A 365 10.48 30.32 -41.67
N ASP A 366 10.79 29.48 -42.65
CA ASP A 366 10.22 29.58 -44.01
C ASP A 366 8.78 29.05 -44.12
N LYS A 367 8.32 28.24 -43.15
CA LYS A 367 6.96 27.69 -43.15
C LYS A 367 5.93 28.74 -42.71
N LYS A 368 4.96 29.07 -43.58
CA LYS A 368 3.72 29.72 -43.15
C LYS A 368 2.94 28.77 -42.23
N ARG A 369 2.85 29.07 -40.94
CA ARG A 369 2.02 28.29 -40.00
C ARG A 369 0.55 28.54 -40.25
N THR A 370 -0.17 27.50 -40.69
CA THR A 370 -1.63 27.50 -40.86
C THR A 370 -2.37 26.82 -39.71
N GLU A 371 -1.66 26.11 -38.84
CA GLU A 371 -2.22 25.31 -37.76
C GLU A 371 -2.18 26.04 -36.42
N SER A 372 -3.05 25.62 -35.49
CA SER A 372 -3.05 26.17 -34.13
C SER A 372 -1.77 25.77 -33.38
N PRO A 373 -1.27 26.59 -32.44
CA PRO A 373 -0.07 26.27 -31.66
C PRO A 373 -0.14 24.92 -30.94
N LEU A 374 -1.32 24.53 -30.44
CA LEU A 374 -1.52 23.24 -29.78
C LEU A 374 -1.36 22.07 -30.77
N VAL A 375 -1.96 22.17 -31.97
CA VAL A 375 -1.84 21.13 -33.01
C VAL A 375 -0.37 20.95 -33.40
N GLY A 376 0.33 22.04 -33.72
CA GLY A 376 1.73 21.96 -34.13
C GLY A 376 2.66 21.44 -33.02
N GLN A 377 2.37 21.71 -31.75
CA GLN A 377 3.14 21.14 -30.63
C GLN A 377 2.87 19.64 -30.45
N VAL A 378 1.61 19.19 -30.56
CA VAL A 378 1.24 17.78 -30.44
C VAL A 378 1.82 16.97 -31.60
N ASP A 379 1.73 17.48 -32.82
CA ASP A 379 2.31 16.87 -34.04
C ASP A 379 3.82 16.65 -33.88
N ALA A 380 4.57 17.69 -33.51
CA ALA A 380 6.01 17.57 -33.30
C ALA A 380 6.39 16.58 -32.17
N LEU A 381 5.62 16.52 -31.09
CA LEU A 381 5.87 15.55 -30.00
C LEU A 381 5.54 14.12 -30.42
N ALA A 382 4.48 13.93 -31.23
CA ALA A 382 4.12 12.63 -31.79
C ALA A 382 5.17 12.13 -32.79
N ASP A 383 5.69 13.01 -33.64
CA ASP A 383 6.79 12.71 -34.56
C ASP A 383 8.04 12.27 -33.79
N LEU A 384 8.42 13.00 -32.73
CA LEU A 384 9.55 12.61 -31.88
C LEU A 384 9.34 11.23 -31.25
N LEU A 385 8.13 10.93 -30.75
CA LEU A 385 7.80 9.62 -30.21
C LEU A 385 7.92 8.53 -31.29
N TYR A 386 7.40 8.79 -32.50
CA TYR A 386 7.49 7.88 -33.64
C TYR A 386 8.94 7.61 -34.05
N PHE A 387 9.79 8.64 -34.15
CA PHE A 387 11.22 8.47 -34.46
C PHE A 387 11.98 7.76 -33.33
N THR A 388 11.58 7.95 -32.08
CA THR A 388 12.14 7.23 -30.93
C THR A 388 11.83 5.73 -31.03
N TYR A 389 10.56 5.36 -31.23
CA TYR A 389 10.18 3.96 -31.47
C TYR A 389 10.84 3.39 -32.74
N GLY A 390 10.93 4.17 -33.81
CA GLY A 390 11.64 3.79 -35.03
C GLY A 390 13.11 3.45 -34.77
N SER A 391 13.76 4.18 -33.86
CA SER A 391 15.14 3.89 -33.46
C SER A 391 15.25 2.54 -32.76
N PHE A 392 14.36 2.23 -31.81
CA PHE A 392 14.31 0.92 -31.16
C PHE A 392 14.03 -0.22 -32.16
N VAL A 393 13.10 -0.02 -33.10
CA VAL A 393 12.80 -0.97 -34.18
C VAL A 393 14.06 -1.24 -35.01
N LEU A 394 14.79 -0.20 -35.41
CA LEU A 394 16.03 -0.35 -36.19
C LEU A 394 17.17 -0.97 -35.38
N MET A 395 17.17 -0.81 -34.06
CA MET A 395 18.10 -1.48 -33.15
C MET A 395 17.71 -2.94 -32.88
N GLY A 396 16.49 -3.37 -33.22
CA GLY A 396 15.96 -4.69 -32.87
C GLY A 396 15.73 -4.88 -31.37
N VAL A 397 15.51 -3.78 -30.64
CA VAL A 397 15.31 -3.77 -29.19
C VAL A 397 13.83 -3.54 -28.90
N ASP A 398 13.24 -4.39 -28.06
CA ASP A 398 11.91 -4.19 -27.51
C ASP A 398 11.98 -3.18 -26.34
N PRO A 399 11.39 -1.99 -26.48
CA PRO A 399 11.55 -0.93 -25.49
C PRO A 399 10.67 -1.11 -24.25
N GLU A 400 9.61 -1.92 -24.28
CA GLU A 400 8.63 -1.97 -23.18
C GLU A 400 9.27 -2.41 -21.84
N PRO A 401 10.02 -3.53 -21.75
CA PRO A 401 10.63 -3.94 -20.47
C PRO A 401 11.74 -2.99 -19.99
N ILE A 402 12.41 -2.32 -20.92
CA ILE A 402 13.44 -1.32 -20.63
C ILE A 402 12.78 -0.07 -20.03
N PHE A 403 11.64 0.35 -20.60
CA PHE A 403 10.86 1.47 -20.09
C PHE A 403 10.38 1.22 -18.66
N GLU A 404 9.97 -0.01 -18.33
CA GLU A 404 9.58 -0.38 -16.96
C GLU A 404 10.73 -0.18 -15.97
N THR A 405 11.92 -0.66 -16.33
CA THR A 405 13.13 -0.50 -15.53
C THR A 405 13.45 0.98 -15.29
N VAL A 406 13.35 1.81 -16.32
CA VAL A 406 13.60 3.26 -16.22
C VAL A 406 12.49 3.96 -15.43
N HIS A 407 11.24 3.52 -15.54
CA HIS A 407 10.13 4.06 -14.76
C HIS A 407 10.32 3.76 -13.27
N GLU A 408 10.64 2.53 -12.89
CA GLU A 408 10.96 2.15 -11.51
C GLU A 408 12.10 2.98 -10.93
N ALA A 409 13.17 3.16 -11.72
CA ALA A 409 14.31 4.00 -11.34
C ALA A 409 13.88 5.45 -11.04
N ASN A 410 13.01 6.01 -11.88
CA ASN A 410 12.48 7.36 -11.68
C ASN A 410 11.56 7.46 -10.46
N MET A 411 10.72 6.46 -10.21
CA MET A 411 9.87 6.40 -9.01
C MET A 411 10.69 6.29 -7.72
N GLY A 412 11.88 5.67 -7.78
CA GLY A 412 12.82 5.60 -6.66
C GLY A 412 13.41 6.95 -6.21
N LYS A 413 13.22 8.04 -6.97
CA LYS A 413 13.76 9.38 -6.62
C LYS A 413 13.00 10.11 -5.50
N ILE A 414 12.07 9.42 -4.85
CA ILE A 414 11.34 9.94 -3.70
C ILE A 414 12.20 9.82 -2.44
N PHE A 415 12.31 10.92 -1.70
CA PHE A 415 13.06 10.98 -0.46
C PHE A 415 12.29 10.31 0.69
N PRO A 416 12.96 9.97 1.81
CA PRO A 416 12.31 9.33 2.97
C PRO A 416 11.16 10.14 3.59
N ASP A 417 11.07 11.44 3.32
CA ASP A 417 9.95 12.31 3.70
C ASP A 417 8.70 12.12 2.82
N GLY A 418 8.78 11.23 1.83
CA GLY A 418 7.73 10.90 0.89
C GLY A 418 7.57 11.92 -0.24
N LYS A 419 8.53 12.81 -0.45
CA LYS A 419 8.46 13.87 -1.46
C LYS A 419 9.62 13.84 -2.45
N ALA A 420 9.38 14.41 -3.63
CA ALA A 420 10.42 14.73 -4.58
C ALA A 420 11.13 16.01 -4.16
N HIS A 421 12.46 16.03 -4.25
CA HIS A 421 13.25 17.25 -4.06
C HIS A 421 13.76 17.69 -5.44
N PHE A 422 13.75 19.00 -5.69
CA PHE A 422 14.13 19.56 -6.99
C PHE A 422 15.37 20.41 -6.85
N ASP A 423 16.28 20.28 -7.80
CA ASP A 423 17.41 21.18 -7.93
C ASP A 423 16.90 22.60 -8.26
N PRO A 424 17.30 23.63 -7.49
CA PRO A 424 16.73 24.98 -7.62
C PRO A 424 17.13 25.69 -8.92
N VAL A 425 18.14 25.20 -9.65
CA VAL A 425 18.66 25.83 -10.87
C VAL A 425 18.18 25.07 -12.11
N THR A 426 18.33 23.75 -12.12
CA THR A 426 18.03 22.90 -13.28
C THR A 426 16.59 22.39 -13.28
N HIS A 427 15.87 22.52 -12.16
CA HIS A 427 14.53 21.96 -11.94
C HIS A 427 14.43 20.44 -12.15
N LYS A 428 15.57 19.74 -12.09
CA LYS A 428 15.60 18.27 -12.13
C LYS A 428 15.28 17.69 -10.77
N VAL A 429 14.59 16.54 -10.77
CA VAL A 429 14.37 15.75 -9.55
C VAL A 429 15.71 15.20 -9.06
N GLN A 430 16.04 15.49 -7.81
CA GLN A 430 17.25 15.03 -7.12
C GLN A 430 17.16 13.54 -6.76
N LYS A 431 18.32 12.92 -6.57
CA LYS A 431 18.44 11.50 -6.20
C LYS A 431 18.75 11.38 -4.70
N PRO A 432 18.06 10.52 -3.94
CA PRO A 432 18.47 10.14 -2.58
C PRO A 432 19.86 9.46 -2.52
N ASP A 433 20.50 9.47 -1.35
CA ASP A 433 21.86 8.93 -1.17
C ASP A 433 22.00 7.45 -1.54
N ASP A 434 20.96 6.63 -1.28
CA ASP A 434 20.92 5.19 -1.57
C ASP A 434 20.35 4.85 -2.95
N TRP A 435 20.03 5.87 -3.76
CA TRP A 435 19.32 5.67 -5.03
C TRP A 435 20.13 4.87 -6.04
N GLU A 436 21.42 5.16 -6.15
CA GLU A 436 22.30 4.54 -7.15
C GLU A 436 22.51 3.04 -6.87
N GLU A 437 22.57 2.64 -5.60
CA GLU A 437 22.68 1.23 -5.24
C GLU A 437 21.39 0.45 -5.50
N ARG A 438 20.23 1.11 -5.30
CA ARG A 438 18.93 0.42 -5.25
C ARG A 438 18.10 0.49 -6.53
N TYR A 439 18.25 1.58 -7.28
CA TYR A 439 17.33 1.97 -8.35
C TYR A 439 18.03 2.32 -9.67
N ALA A 440 19.36 2.34 -9.72
CA ALA A 440 20.10 2.61 -10.95
C ALA A 440 19.73 1.59 -12.06
N PRO A 441 19.21 2.06 -13.22
CA PRO A 441 18.60 1.17 -14.20
C PRO A 441 19.61 0.41 -15.05
N GLU A 442 20.88 0.83 -15.12
CA GLU A 442 21.87 0.37 -16.10
C GLU A 442 22.11 -1.14 -16.02
N SER A 443 22.18 -1.68 -14.80
CA SER A 443 22.39 -3.12 -14.57
C SER A 443 21.19 -3.97 -15.05
N ALA A 444 19.97 -3.47 -14.80
CA ALA A 444 18.73 -4.13 -15.20
C ALA A 444 18.49 -4.01 -16.71
N ILE A 445 18.77 -2.85 -17.32
CA ILE A 445 18.75 -2.66 -18.77
C ILE A 445 19.69 -3.65 -19.45
N LYS A 446 20.93 -3.79 -18.96
CA LYS A 446 21.89 -4.74 -19.51
C LYS A 446 21.35 -6.18 -19.46
N LYS A 447 20.82 -6.60 -18.31
CA LYS A 447 20.26 -7.95 -18.13
C LYS A 447 19.10 -8.22 -19.11
N GLU A 448 18.24 -7.24 -19.34
CA GLU A 448 17.12 -7.40 -20.27
C GLU A 448 17.61 -7.41 -21.74
N LEU A 449 18.58 -6.58 -22.10
CA LEU A 449 19.21 -6.61 -23.43
C LEU A 449 19.87 -7.97 -23.70
N ASP A 450 20.61 -8.53 -22.73
CA ASP A 450 21.23 -9.85 -22.84
C ASP A 450 20.18 -10.95 -23.09
N LYS A 451 19.04 -10.87 -22.42
CA LYS A 451 17.90 -11.77 -22.60
C LYS A 451 17.25 -11.62 -23.98
N GLN A 452 17.02 -10.39 -24.44
CA GLN A 452 16.50 -10.14 -25.79
C GLN A 452 17.45 -10.68 -26.87
N LEU A 453 18.76 -10.49 -26.68
CA LEU A 453 19.80 -11.01 -27.57
C LEU A 453 19.79 -12.55 -27.60
N GLN A 454 19.76 -13.21 -26.45
CA GLN A 454 19.66 -14.68 -26.36
C GLN A 454 18.42 -15.21 -27.09
N LYS A 455 17.25 -14.57 -26.89
CA LYS A 455 16.01 -14.93 -27.58
C LYS A 455 16.09 -14.67 -29.09
N SER A 456 16.87 -13.68 -29.53
CA SER A 456 17.14 -13.43 -30.95
C SER A 456 18.01 -14.54 -31.55
N LEU A 457 19.11 -14.91 -30.88
CA LEU A 457 20.00 -15.99 -31.34
C LEU A 457 19.24 -17.33 -31.47
N GLN A 458 18.41 -17.69 -30.48
CA GLN A 458 17.57 -18.89 -30.55
C GLN A 458 16.56 -18.90 -31.71
N ARG A 459 16.12 -17.72 -32.18
CA ARG A 459 15.23 -17.61 -33.35
C ARG A 459 15.99 -17.78 -34.67
N LEU A 460 17.27 -17.46 -34.71
CA LEU A 460 18.13 -17.62 -35.89
C LEU A 460 18.69 -19.04 -36.04
N GLU A 461 18.73 -19.81 -34.94
CA GLU A 461 19.15 -21.23 -34.93
C GLU A 461 18.03 -22.20 -35.33
N LYS A 462 16.78 -21.75 -35.39
CA LYS A 462 15.61 -22.52 -35.86
C LYS A 462 15.25 -22.12 -37.29
#